data_AF-A0A514C3Y7-F1
#
_entry.id   AF-A0A514C3Y7-F1
#
_cell.length_a   1.000
_cell.length_b   1.000
_cell.length_c   1.000
_cell.angle_alpha   90.00
_cell.angle_beta   90.00
_cell.angle_gamma   90.00
#
_symmetry.space_group_name_H-M   'P 1'
#
loop_
_entity.id
_entity.type
_entity.pdbx_description
1 polymer ?
#
loop_
_entity_poly.entity_id
_entity_poly.type
_entity_poly.pdbx_seq_one_letter_code
_entity_poly.pdbx_strand_id
1 'polypeptide(L)' 'MSASLDRHIRPENFTALKAEVIRAAVELSDEQLMELTDTLHSMIRLRRPGRPISDDAGWMVEAESQYLP' A
#
# COMPACT_ATOMS: atom_id res chain seq x y z
N MET A 1 -21.35 14.09 7.45
CA MET A 1 -20.49 13.20 8.24
C MET A 1 -19.33 12.77 7.37
N SER A 2 -18.23 13.54 7.39
CA SER A 2 -16.99 13.14 6.71
C SER A 2 -16.33 12.09 7.59
N ALA A 3 -16.53 10.81 7.26
CA ALA A 3 -15.64 9.77 7.74
C ALA A 3 -14.25 10.13 7.23
N SER A 4 -13.42 10.72 8.09
CA SER A 4 -11.98 10.75 7.87
C SER A 4 -11.58 9.30 7.73
N LEU A 5 -11.42 8.85 6.49
CA LEU A 5 -10.82 7.58 6.15
C LEU A 5 -9.39 7.68 6.66
N ASP A 6 -9.20 7.31 7.92
CA ASP A 6 -7.90 7.02 8.51
C ASP A 6 -7.37 5.84 7.67
N ARG A 7 -6.55 6.12 6.65
CA ARG A 7 -6.00 5.11 5.74
C ARG A 7 -4.76 4.46 6.34
N HIS A 8 -4.55 4.62 7.64
CA HIS A 8 -3.44 4.06 8.38
C HIS A 8 -3.72 2.61 8.76
N ILE A 9 -2.84 1.71 8.32
CA ILE A 9 -2.72 0.40 8.96
C ILE A 9 -1.92 0.58 10.25
N ARG A 10 -2.53 0.25 11.39
CA ARG A 10 -1.83 0.25 12.68
C ARG A 10 -0.60 -0.67 12.62
N PRO A 11 0.52 -0.35 13.30
CA PRO A 11 1.75 -1.13 13.23
C PRO A 11 1.56 -2.63 13.51
N GLU A 12 0.72 -2.98 14.47
CA GLU A 12 0.33 -4.34 14.81
C GLU A 12 -0.37 -5.07 13.64
N ASN A 13 -1.29 -4.38 12.97
CA ASN A 13 -2.02 -4.91 11.80
C ASN A 13 -1.10 -5.04 10.59
N PHE A 14 -0.16 -4.12 10.41
CA PHE A 14 0.86 -4.20 9.35
C PHE A 14 1.77 -5.41 9.55
N THR A 15 2.16 -5.67 10.80
CA THR A 15 3.00 -6.82 11.16
C THR A 15 2.27 -8.13 10.90
N ALA A 16 0.99 -8.22 11.27
CA ALA A 16 0.14 -9.38 10.99
C ALA A 16 -0.04 -9.61 9.48
N LEU A 17 -0.36 -8.56 8.73
CA LEU A 17 -0.50 -8.60 7.28
C LEU A 17 0.79 -9.05 6.59
N LYS A 18 1.94 -8.51 7.00
CA LYS A 18 3.25 -8.91 6.48
C LYS A 18 3.51 -10.41 6.71
N ALA A 19 3.21 -10.91 7.90
CA ALA A 19 3.39 -12.33 8.22
C ALA A 19 2.46 -13.22 7.38
N GLU A 20 1.24 -12.78 7.12
CA GLU A 20 0.28 -13.48 6.27
C GLU A 20 0.72 -13.50 4.80
N VAL A 21 1.16 -12.37 4.25
CA VAL A 21 1.69 -12.29 2.88
C VAL A 21 2.90 -13.21 2.72
N ILE A 22 3.83 -13.24 3.68
CA ILE A 22 5.00 -14.13 3.63
C ILE A 22 4.55 -15.59 3.65
N ARG A 23 3.54 -15.95 4.45
CA ARG A 23 3.02 -17.31 4.52
C ARG A 23 2.34 -17.73 3.23
N ALA A 24 1.52 -16.85 2.64
CA ALA A 24 0.84 -17.11 1.38
C ALA A 24 1.83 -17.20 0.21
N ALA A 25 2.89 -16.40 0.23
CA ALA A 25 3.92 -16.38 -0.83
C ALA A 25 4.61 -17.73 -1.02
N VAL A 26 4.68 -18.59 0.00
CA VAL A 26 5.28 -19.93 -0.10
C VAL A 26 4.43 -20.90 -0.93
N GLU A 27 3.14 -20.60 -1.12
CA GLU A 27 2.20 -21.42 -1.88
C GLU A 27 2.02 -20.92 -3.34
N LEU A 28 2.63 -19.79 -3.68
CA LEU A 28 2.50 -19.16 -4.99
C LEU A 28 3.48 -19.78 -6.00
N SER A 29 3.06 -19.84 -7.26
CA SER A 29 3.97 -20.10 -8.37
C SER A 29 4.93 -18.93 -8.61
N ASP A 30 6.02 -19.17 -9.33
CA ASP A 30 6.98 -18.11 -9.71
C ASP A 30 6.31 -16.95 -10.47
N GLU A 31 5.34 -17.26 -11.33
CA GLU A 31 4.57 -16.25 -12.08
C GLU A 31 3.70 -15.40 -11.14
N GLN A 32 3.01 -16.03 -10.19
CA GLN A 32 2.20 -15.34 -9.19
C GLN A 32 3.05 -14.50 -8.22
N LEU A 33 4.27 -14.96 -7.91
CA LEU A 33 5.24 -14.19 -7.12
C LEU A 33 5.72 -12.93 -7.86
N MET A 34 5.93 -13.03 -9.17
CA MET A 34 6.26 -11.86 -9.99
C MET A 34 5.11 -10.85 -10.01
N GLU A 35 3.88 -11.30 -10.27
CA GLU A 35 2.69 -10.43 -10.27
C GLU A 35 2.47 -9.75 -8.91
N LEU A 36 2.65 -10.48 -7.81
CA LEU A 36 2.58 -9.93 -6.46
C LEU A 36 3.66 -8.86 -6.24
N THR A 37 4.88 -9.13 -6.69
CA THR A 37 6.01 -8.19 -6.58
C THR A 37 5.75 -6.91 -7.38
N ASP A 38 5.26 -7.02 -8.61
CA ASP A 38 4.93 -5.87 -9.46
C ASP A 38 3.78 -5.04 -8.89
N THR A 39 2.78 -5.70 -8.31
CA THR A 39 1.66 -5.03 -7.63
C THR A 39 2.16 -4.26 -6.41
N LEU A 40 3.00 -4.87 -5.57
CA LEU A 40 3.60 -4.21 -4.39
C LEU A 40 4.51 -3.05 -4.79
N HIS A 41 5.33 -3.20 -5.83
CA HIS A 41 6.15 -2.10 -6.36
C HIS A 41 5.31 -0.95 -6.91
N SER A 42 4.22 -1.26 -7.61
CA SER A 42 3.29 -0.24 -8.10
C SER A 42 2.68 0.56 -6.95
N MET A 43 2.30 -0.11 -5.85
CA MET A 43 1.87 0.56 -4.62
C MET A 43 2.97 1.45 -4.01
N ILE A 44 4.23 1.00 -4.01
CA ILE A 44 5.37 1.81 -3.53
C ILE A 44 5.59 3.05 -4.40
N ARG A 45 5.38 2.97 -5.72
CA ARG A 45 5.52 4.14 -6.62
C ARG A 45 4.43 5.19 -6.42
N LEU A 46 3.27 4.79 -5.90
CA LEU A 46 2.21 5.70 -5.48
C LEU A 46 2.55 6.41 -4.16
N ARG A 47 3.78 6.27 -3.62
CA ARG A 47 4.21 6.93 -2.40
C ARG A 47 5.23 8.06 -2.59
N ARG A 48 4.98 9.11 -1.80
CA ARG A 48 5.93 9.93 -1.04
C ARG A 48 7.32 9.33 -0.77
N PRO A 49 8.44 9.63 -1.48
CA PRO A 49 9.73 9.08 -1.07
C PRO A 49 10.11 9.51 0.37
N GLY A 50 10.78 8.62 1.11
CA GLY A 50 11.29 8.90 2.47
C GLY A 50 10.29 8.73 3.62
N ARG A 51 9.03 8.34 3.36
CA ARG A 51 8.06 8.02 4.44
C ARG A 51 7.98 6.51 4.75
N PRO A 52 7.54 6.09 5.95
CA PRO A 52 7.18 4.70 6.21
C PRO A 52 5.90 4.29 5.47
N ILE A 53 5.73 2.98 5.16
CA ILE A 53 4.50 2.47 4.50
C ILE A 53 3.25 2.68 5.38
N SER A 54 3.44 2.74 6.70
CA SER A 54 2.38 3.02 7.68
C SER A 54 1.93 4.48 7.78
N ASP A 55 2.56 5.40 7.02
CA ASP A 55 2.30 6.85 7.08
C ASP A 55 1.46 7.33 5.88
N ASP A 56 0.21 7.73 6.15
CA ASP A 56 -0.77 8.22 5.17
C ASP A 56 -0.31 9.45 4.39
N ALA A 57 0.43 10.35 5.04
CA ALA A 57 1.01 11.52 4.37
C ALA A 57 2.05 11.13 3.30
N GLY A 58 2.49 9.87 3.35
CA GLY A 58 3.36 9.22 2.39
C GLY A 58 2.66 8.72 1.13
N TRP A 59 1.33 8.75 1.02
CA TRP A 59 0.63 8.29 -0.19
C TRP A 59 0.27 9.46 -1.11
N MET A 60 0.48 9.29 -2.41
CA MET A 60 -0.06 10.19 -3.43
C MET A 60 -1.56 9.89 -3.53
N VAL A 61 -2.34 10.51 -2.66
CA VAL A 61 -3.77 10.66 -2.93
C VAL A 61 -3.83 11.42 -4.25
N GLU A 62 -4.46 10.85 -5.27
CA GLU A 62 -4.80 11.60 -6.48
C GLU A 62 -5.43 12.90 -6.00
N ALA A 63 -4.65 13.98 -6.09
CA ALA A 63 -5.21 15.30 -5.91
C ALA A 63 -6.36 15.32 -6.89
N GLU A 64 -7.54 15.63 -6.36
CA GLU A 64 -8.73 15.93 -7.12
C GLU A 64 -8.28 16.50 -8.46
N SER A 65 -8.74 15.86 -9.55
CA SER A 65 -8.84 16.49 -10.85
C SER A 65 -9.78 17.68 -10.68
N GLN A 66 -9.26 18.70 -9.99
CA GLN A 66 -9.93 19.93 -9.67
C GLN A 66 -9.66 20.76 -10.89
N TYR A 67 -10.56 20.59 -11.85
CA TYR A 67 -10.91 21.57 -12.87
C TYR A 67 -10.44 22.96 -12.43
N LEU A 68 -9.37 23.44 -13.06
CA LEU A 68 -9.15 24.86 -13.22
C LEU A 68 -9.41 25.17 -14.70
N PRO A 69 -10.19 26.21 -15.00
CA PRO A 69 -10.61 26.57 -16.36
C PRO A 69 -9.43 26.94 -17.26
#